data_AF-A0A7C7QRJ9-F1
#
_entry.id   AF-A0A7C7QRJ9-F1
#
_cell.length_a   1.000
_cell.length_b   1.000
_cell.length_c   1.000
_cell.angle_alpha   90.00
_cell.angle_beta   90.00
_cell.angle_gamma   90.00
#
_symmetry.space_group_name_H-M   'P 1'
#
loop_
_entity.id
_entity.type
_entity.pdbx_description
1 polymer ?
#
loop_
_entity_poly.entity_id
_entity_poly.type
_entity_poly.pdbx_seq_one_letter_code
_entity_poly.pdbx_strand_id
1 'polypeptide(L)'
;MRVQVGIVIAPHPPERVQEALRAAGERLASATDTISVQVCAAEPPTAILEFEMPTKAQYKVVDEIFSTVKFYARGFYEDITVRFPRDSG
;
A
#
# COMPACT_ATOMS: atom_id res chain seq x y z
N MET A 1 9.59 2.36 10.85
CA MET A 1 9.49 1.00 10.26
C MET A 1 8.97 1.14 8.85
N ARG A 2 9.72 0.68 7.85
CA ARG A 2 9.30 0.71 6.46
C ARG A 2 8.28 -0.38 6.17
N VAL A 3 7.25 -0.03 5.42
CA VAL A 3 6.19 -0.93 4.97
C VAL A 3 6.08 -0.85 3.46
N GLN A 4 5.88 -2.01 2.85
CA GLN A 4 5.56 -2.13 1.44
C GLN A 4 4.27 -2.94 1.32
N VAL A 5 3.30 -2.37 0.62
CA VAL A 5 2.03 -3.03 0.31
C VAL A 5 1.99 -3.26 -1.20
N GLY A 6 1.97 -4.52 -1.60
CA GLY A 6 1.67 -4.92 -2.97
C GLY A 6 0.16 -5.08 -3.12
N ILE A 7 -0.42 -4.46 -4.15
CA ILE A 7 -1.83 -4.55 -4.48
C ILE A 7 -1.92 -5.09 -5.90
N VAL A 8 -2.49 -6.28 -6.07
CA VAL A 8 -2.86 -6.78 -7.39
C VAL A 8 -4.12 -6.03 -7.82
N ILE A 9 -4.05 -5.40 -8.98
CA ILE A 9 -5.09 -4.53 -9.52
C ILE A 9 -5.85 -5.28 -10.61
N ALA A 10 -7.16 -5.03 -10.70
CA ALA A 10 -7.97 -5.53 -11.80
C ALA A 10 -7.43 -5.04 -13.17
N PRO A 11 -7.63 -5.80 -14.27
CA PRO A 11 -7.08 -5.49 -15.60
C PRO A 11 -7.48 -4.13 -16.19
N HIS A 12 -8.60 -3.55 -15.73
CA HIS A 12 -9.08 -2.22 -16.16
C HIS A 12 -9.25 -1.31 -14.93
N PRO A 13 -8.15 -0.84 -14.32
CA PRO A 13 -8.26 0.03 -13.18
C PRO A 13 -8.82 1.40 -13.55
N PRO A 14 -9.49 2.08 -12.60
CA PRO A 14 -9.78 3.50 -12.75
C PRO A 14 -8.48 4.31 -12.80
N GLU A 15 -8.48 5.46 -13.48
CA GLU A 15 -7.31 6.36 -13.53
C GLU A 15 -6.85 6.84 -12.14
N ARG A 16 -7.74 6.75 -11.14
CA ARG A 16 -7.52 7.23 -9.76
C ARG A 16 -6.82 6.24 -8.82
N VAL A 17 -6.28 5.12 -9.32
CA VAL A 17 -5.58 4.14 -8.48
C VAL A 17 -4.46 4.80 -7.67
N GLN A 18 -3.63 5.63 -8.29
CA GLN A 18 -2.51 6.28 -7.59
C GLN A 18 -3.00 7.24 -6.50
N GLU A 19 -4.01 8.05 -6.78
CA GLU A 19 -4.58 9.01 -5.82
C GLU A 19 -5.20 8.28 -4.62
N ALA A 20 -5.95 7.21 -4.87
CA ALA A 20 -6.58 6.41 -3.82
C ALA A 20 -5.53 5.75 -2.91
N LEU A 21 -4.49 5.16 -3.49
CA LEU A 21 -3.41 4.53 -2.72
C LEU A 21 -2.54 5.55 -1.99
N ARG A 22 -2.32 6.73 -2.58
CA ARG A 22 -1.64 7.84 -1.89
C ARG A 22 -2.44 8.27 -0.66
N ALA A 23 -3.76 8.43 -0.79
CA ALA A 23 -4.61 8.79 0.34
C ALA A 23 -4.62 7.71 1.45
N ALA A 24 -4.52 6.43 1.08
CA ALA A 24 -4.31 5.35 2.06
C ALA A 24 -2.96 5.50 2.78
N GLY A 25 -1.89 5.78 2.04
CA GLY A 25 -0.56 6.07 2.58
C GLY A 25 -0.57 7.25 3.54
N GLU A 26 -1.24 8.35 3.19
CA GLU A 26 -1.34 9.55 4.04
C GLU A 26 -2.02 9.27 5.37
N ARG A 27 -2.88 8.25 5.43
CA ARG A 27 -3.49 7.82 6.67
C ARG A 27 -2.64 6.92 7.54
N LEU A 28 -1.74 6.15 6.93
CA LEU A 28 -0.93 5.13 7.62
C LEU A 28 0.48 5.63 7.97
N ALA A 29 1.02 6.54 7.17
CA ALA A 29 2.39 7.01 7.28
C ALA A 29 2.59 7.93 8.49
N SER A 30 3.79 7.91 9.08
CA SER A 30 4.19 8.91 10.07
C SER A 30 4.47 10.27 9.45
N ALA A 31 4.87 10.30 8.17
CA ALA A 31 5.17 11.52 7.44
C ALA A 31 4.87 11.33 5.94
N THR A 32 4.31 12.37 5.31
CA THR A 32 3.78 12.28 3.94
C THR A 32 4.86 12.17 2.87
N ASP A 33 6.06 12.67 3.13
CA ASP A 33 7.22 12.59 2.24
C ASP A 33 7.79 11.16 2.13
N THR A 34 7.42 10.27 3.03
CA THR A 34 7.82 8.85 2.99
C THR A 34 6.93 8.01 2.06
N ILE A 35 5.82 8.58 1.57
CA ILE A 35 4.82 7.86 0.79
C ILE A 35 5.25 7.80 -0.67
N SER A 36 5.31 6.59 -1.21
CA SER A 36 5.55 6.34 -2.63
C SER A 36 4.50 5.39 -3.18
N VAL A 37 3.99 5.69 -4.37
CA VAL A 37 3.08 4.82 -5.11
C VAL A 37 3.66 4.56 -6.48
N GLN A 38 3.86 3.30 -6.80
CA GLN A 38 4.33 2.85 -8.11
C GLN A 38 3.28 1.91 -8.70
N VAL A 39 2.95 2.08 -9.97
CA VAL A 39 2.04 1.18 -10.69
C VAL A 39 2.84 0.49 -11.78
N CYS A 40 2.98 -0.82 -11.65
CA CYS A 40 3.62 -1.68 -12.63
C CYS A 40 2.57 -2.26 -13.56
N ALA A 41 2.69 -1.97 -14.86
CA ALA A 41 1.81 -2.51 -15.91
C ALA A 41 2.15 -3.96 -16.32
N ALA A 42 2.79 -4.74 -15.42
CA ALA A 42 3.00 -6.17 -15.62
C ALA A 42 1.66 -6.92 -15.60
N GLU A 43 1.63 -8.19 -16.00
CA GLU A 43 0.41 -9.02 -15.92
C GLU A 43 0.57 -10.05 -14.78
N PRO A 44 -0.26 -9.98 -13.71
CA PRO A 44 -1.32 -9.01 -13.46
C PRO A 44 -0.79 -7.62 -13.02
N PRO A 45 -1.51 -6.52 -13.33
CA PRO A 45 -1.05 -5.19 -12.98
C PRO A 45 -0.98 -5.04 -11.48
N THR A 46 0.12 -4.47 -11.00
CA THR A 46 0.41 -4.42 -9.57
C THR A 46 0.77 -3.01 -9.17
N ALA A 47 0.12 -2.48 -8.13
CA ALA A 47 0.59 -1.28 -7.45
C ALA A 47 1.42 -1.64 -6.22
N ILE A 48 2.42 -0.81 -5.97
CA ILE A 48 3.24 -0.87 -4.77
C ILE A 48 3.06 0.46 -4.04
N LEU A 49 2.50 0.38 -2.84
CA LEU A 49 2.42 1.49 -1.89
C LEU A 49 3.52 1.28 -0.84
N GLU A 50 4.45 2.22 -0.74
CA GLU A 50 5.49 2.24 0.29
C GLU A 50 5.31 3.44 1.20
N PHE A 51 5.56 3.26 2.50
CA PHE A 51 5.56 4.33 3.49
C PHE A 51 6.32 3.92 4.75
N GLU A 52 6.68 4.90 5.57
CA GLU A 52 7.17 4.65 6.92
C GLU A 52 6.10 4.88 7.97
N MET A 53 6.11 4.06 9.02
CA MET A 53 5.25 4.23 10.17
C MET A 53 6.00 3.99 11.49
N PRO A 54 5.46 4.45 12.64
CA PRO A 54 6.07 4.23 13.94
C PRO A 54 6.20 2.74 14.26
N THR A 55 7.26 2.36 14.96
CA THR A 55 7.47 0.97 15.38
C THR A 55 6.34 0.54 16.34
N LYS A 56 5.57 -0.46 15.92
CA LYS A 56 4.46 -1.07 16.68
C LYS A 56 4.51 -2.58 16.49
N ALA A 57 3.75 -3.33 17.29
CA ALA A 57 3.63 -4.78 17.13
C ALA A 57 3.05 -5.13 15.75
N GLN A 58 3.77 -5.93 14.96
CA GLN A 58 3.47 -6.19 13.55
C GLN A 58 2.04 -6.67 13.31
N TYR A 59 1.50 -7.56 14.14
CA TYR A 59 0.13 -8.08 13.97
C TYR A 59 -0.94 -6.97 14.04
N LYS A 60 -0.81 -6.02 14.97
CA LYS A 60 -1.76 -4.90 15.10
C LYS A 60 -1.72 -3.98 13.88
N VAL A 61 -0.53 -3.85 13.30
CA VAL A 61 -0.25 -2.96 12.18
C VAL A 61 -0.72 -3.57 10.87
N VAL A 62 -0.54 -4.88 10.66
CA VAL A 62 -1.02 -5.58 9.45
C VAL A 62 -2.52 -5.42 9.31
N ASP A 63 -3.30 -5.62 10.37
CA ASP A 63 -4.76 -5.47 10.32
C ASP A 63 -5.19 -4.03 9.95
N GLU A 64 -4.53 -3.02 10.55
CA GLU A 64 -4.78 -1.60 10.28
C GLU A 64 -4.45 -1.23 8.83
N ILE A 65 -3.29 -1.67 8.33
CA ILE A 65 -2.88 -1.46 6.94
C ILE A 65 -3.87 -2.13 6.00
N PHE A 66 -4.19 -3.40 6.24
CA PHE A 66 -5.03 -4.18 5.34
C PHE A 66 -6.43 -3.58 5.27
N SER A 67 -7.02 -3.23 6.41
CA SER A 67 -8.34 -2.58 6.47
C SER A 67 -8.35 -1.23 5.74
N THR A 68 -7.31 -0.41 5.94
CA THR A 68 -7.21 0.91 5.31
C THR A 68 -7.02 0.79 3.81
N VAL A 69 -6.04 0.01 3.35
CA VAL A 69 -5.78 -0.17 1.92
C VAL A 69 -6.99 -0.77 1.22
N LYS A 70 -7.67 -1.77 1.82
CA LYS A 70 -8.91 -2.34 1.27
C LYS A 70 -10.03 -1.32 1.13
N PHE A 71 -10.16 -0.39 2.08
CA PHE A 71 -11.16 0.67 2.01
C PHE A 71 -10.91 1.63 0.83
N TYR A 72 -9.66 2.08 0.65
CA TYR A 72 -9.29 3.00 -0.42
C TYR A 72 -9.18 2.33 -1.79
N ALA A 73 -8.75 1.07 -1.83
CA ALA A 73 -8.59 0.31 -3.07
C ALA A 73 -9.90 -0.35 -3.54
N ARG A 74 -11.00 -0.12 -2.81
CA ARG A 74 -12.30 -0.73 -3.07
C ARG A 74 -12.72 -0.47 -4.52
N GLY A 75 -12.98 -1.56 -5.23
CA GLY A 75 -13.43 -1.52 -6.62
C GLY A 75 -12.32 -1.74 -7.66
N PHE A 76 -11.06 -1.86 -7.25
CA PHE A 76 -9.98 -2.20 -8.17
C PHE A 76 -8.94 -3.20 -7.64
N TYR A 77 -8.93 -3.53 -6.35
CA TYR A 77 -8.01 -4.56 -5.83
C TYR A 77 -8.56 -5.98 -6.03
N GLU A 78 -7.68 -6.92 -6.37
CA GLU A 78 -7.95 -8.36 -6.36
C GLU A 78 -7.29 -9.03 -5.15
N ASP A 79 -6.04 -8.65 -4.85
CA ASP A 79 -5.28 -9.17 -3.72
C ASP A 79 -4.39 -8.08 -3.10
N ILE A 80 -4.05 -8.27 -1.81
CA ILE A 80 -3.22 -7.34 -1.04
C ILE A 80 -2.19 -8.14 -0.25
N THR A 81 -0.91 -7.82 -0.44
CA THR A 81 0.21 -8.39 0.32
C THR A 81 0.93 -7.31 1.08
N VAL A 82 1.06 -7.46 2.40
CA VAL A 82 1.85 -6.54 3.25
C VAL A 82 3.22 -7.14 3.53
N ARG A 83 4.27 -6.35 3.35
CA ARG A 83 5.66 -6.72 3.59
C ARG A 83 6.34 -5.66 4.47
N PHE A 84 7.23 -6.14 5.34
CA PHE A 84 8.12 -5.31 6.15
C PHE A 84 9.55 -5.59 5.67
N PRO A 85 10.04 -4.85 4.66
CA PRO A 85 11.43 -5.02 4.23
C PRO A 85 12.35 -4.76 5.43
N ARG A 86 13.32 -5.64 5.66
CA ARG A 86 14.41 -5.32 6.58
C ARG A 86 15.18 -4.16 5.97
N ASP A 87 15.45 -3.13 6.76
CA ASP A 87 16.56 -2.23 6.46
C ASP A 87 17.79 -3.12 6.27
N SER A 88 18.30 -3.18 5.04
CA SER A 88 19.63 -3.71 4.79
C SER A 88 20.59 -2.73 5.48
N GLY A 89 20.98 -3.08 6.70
CA GLY A 89 21.92 -2.30 7.51
C GLY A 89 23.28 -2.14 6.87
#